data_AF-A0A972GF58-F1
#
_entry.id   AF-A0A972GF58-F1
#
_cell.length_a   1.000
_cell.length_b   1.000
_cell.length_c   1.000
_cell.angle_alpha   90.00
_cell.angle_beta   90.00
_cell.angle_gamma   90.00
#
_symmetry.space_group_name_H-M   'P 1'
#
loop_
_entity.id
_entity.type
_entity.pdbx_description
1 polymer ?
#
loop_
_entity_poly.entity_id
_entity_poly.type
_entity_poly.pdbx_seq_one_letter_code
_entity_poly.pdbx_strand_id
1 'polypeptide(L)' 'MLFGSKVAKHERLITIVAALTKTPGQTQSELARLMGVHPSTIEDDLRKLEEEGILVQEDDRGRLSLWNE' A
#
# COMPACT_ATOMS: atom_id res chain seq x y z
N MET A 1 13.31 -16.29 13.22
CA MET A 1 12.47 -16.82 12.12
C MET A 1 12.34 -15.72 11.06
N LEU A 2 12.95 -15.87 9.88
CA LEU A 2 13.03 -14.80 8.86
C LEU A 2 12.04 -14.96 7.68
N PHE A 3 11.35 -16.10 7.58
CA PHE A 3 10.50 -16.42 6.42
C PHE A 3 9.08 -15.83 6.52
N GLY A 4 8.48 -15.79 7.72
CA GLY A 4 7.10 -15.30 7.89
C GLY A 4 6.90 -13.82 7.57
N SER A 5 7.87 -12.97 7.93
CA SER A 5 7.78 -11.52 7.69
C SER A 5 7.85 -11.14 6.21
N LYS A 6 8.57 -11.92 5.38
CA LYS A 6 8.66 -11.68 3.93
C LYS A 6 7.38 -12.08 3.22
N VAL A 7 6.80 -13.22 3.58
CA VAL A 7 5.51 -13.67 3.05
C VAL A 7 4.41 -12.67 3.40
N ALA A 8 4.31 -12.29 4.69
CA ALA A 8 3.34 -11.30 5.15
C ALA A 8 3.51 -9.93 4.47
N LYS A 9 4.75 -9.52 4.15
CA LYS A 9 4.99 -8.30 3.36
C LYS A 9 4.44 -8.44 1.94
N HIS A 10 4.75 -9.54 1.25
CA HIS A 10 4.29 -9.76 -0.12
C HIS A 10 2.76 -9.79 -0.22
N GLU A 11 2.09 -10.50 0.69
CA GLU A 11 0.62 -10.52 0.78
C GLU A 11 0.04 -9.12 1.00
N ARG A 12 0.69 -8.30 1.84
CA ARG A 12 0.25 -6.94 2.11
C ARG A 12 0.40 -6.03 0.90
N LEU A 13 1.51 -6.13 0.14
CA LEU A 13 1.71 -5.40 -1.11
C LEU A 13 0.61 -5.72 -2.13
N ILE A 14 0.29 -7.01 -2.32
CA ILE A 14 -0.80 -7.44 -3.19
C ILE A 14 -2.14 -6.86 -2.73
N THR A 15 -2.38 -6.87 -1.41
CA THR A 15 -3.62 -6.35 -0.84
C THR A 15 -3.74 -4.83 -1.03
N ILE A 16 -2.64 -4.07 -0.89
CA ILE A 16 -2.63 -2.62 -1.13
C ILE A 16 -3.01 -2.34 -2.59
N VAL A 17 -2.36 -3.01 -3.54
CA VAL A 17 -2.65 -2.82 -4.98
C VAL A 17 -4.10 -3.16 -5.27
N ALA A 18 -4.59 -4.32 -4.82
CA ALA A 18 -5.98 -4.72 -5.04
C ALA A 18 -6.99 -3.74 -4.44
N ALA A 19 -6.71 -3.20 -3.25
CA ALA A 19 -7.56 -2.19 -2.60
C ALA A 19 -7.62 -0.90 -3.43
N LEU A 20 -6.47 -0.39 -3.87
CA LEU A 20 -6.38 0.84 -4.67
C LEU A 20 -6.93 0.66 -6.10
N THR A 21 -6.83 -0.53 -6.70
CA THR A 21 -7.51 -0.82 -7.97
C THR A 21 -9.03 -0.81 -7.82
N LYS A 22 -9.55 -1.39 -6.74
CA LYS A 22 -10.99 -1.51 -6.52
C LYS A 22 -11.62 -0.19 -6.07
N THR A 23 -10.93 0.53 -5.20
CA THR A 23 -11.40 1.78 -4.59
C THR A 23 -10.26 2.80 -4.59
N PRO A 24 -10.07 3.54 -5.68
CA PRO A 24 -9.11 4.63 -5.72
C PRO A 24 -9.47 5.71 -4.69
N GLY A 25 -8.45 6.38 -4.16
CA GLY A 25 -8.61 7.50 -3.25
C GLY A 25 -8.65 7.13 -1.76
N GLN A 26 -8.35 5.87 -1.41
CA GLN A 26 -8.13 5.49 -0.01
C GLN A 26 -6.86 6.14 0.52
N THR A 27 -6.88 6.52 1.80
CA THR A 27 -5.71 7.07 2.49
C THR A 27 -4.84 5.97 3.07
N GLN A 28 -3.57 6.29 3.35
CA GLN A 28 -2.65 5.41 4.07
C GLN A 28 -3.25 4.90 5.40
N SER A 29 -3.93 5.78 6.15
CA SER A 29 -4.56 5.44 7.43
C SER A 29 -5.72 4.44 7.27
N GLU A 30 -6.48 4.52 6.19
CA GLU A 30 -7.56 3.58 5.90
C GLU A 30 -7.01 2.21 5.50
N LEU A 31 -5.95 2.15 4.70
CA LEU A 31 -5.24 0.91 4.37
C LEU A 31 -4.65 0.25 5.63
N ALA A 32 -4.04 1.04 6.51
CA ALA A 32 -3.49 0.55 7.77
C ALA A 32 -4.57 -0.09 8.66
N ARG A 33 -5.73 0.57 8.79
CA ARG A 33 -6.89 0.03 9.52
C ARG A 33 -7.45 -1.23 8.88
N LEU A 34 -7.56 -1.25 7.54
CA LEU A 34 -8.04 -2.42 6.79
C LEU A 34 -7.16 -3.64 7.03
N MET A 35 -5.84 -3.45 7.12
CA MET A 35 -4.85 -4.52 7.22
C MET A 35 -4.40 -4.82 8.66
N GLY A 36 -4.88 -4.05 9.65
CA GLY A 36 -4.53 -4.23 11.06
C GLY A 36 -3.05 -3.97 11.37
N VAL A 37 -2.41 -3.05 10.63
CA VAL A 37 -0.99 -2.70 10.81
C VAL A 37 -0.81 -1.23 11.18
N HIS A 38 0.40 -0.86 11.60
CA HIS A 38 0.74 0.53 11.87
C HIS A 38 0.84 1.33 10.55
N PRO A 39 0.43 2.62 10.49
CA PRO A 39 0.53 3.43 9.28
C PRO A 39 1.94 3.48 8.68
N SER A 40 3.00 3.53 9.51
CA SER A 40 4.39 3.50 9.03
C SER A 40 4.73 2.20 8.28
N THR A 41 4.09 1.08 8.60
CA THR A 41 4.26 -0.17 7.84
C THR A 41 3.68 -0.03 6.44
N ILE A 42 2.54 0.65 6.30
CA ILE A 42 1.97 0.96 4.99
C ILE A 42 2.85 1.96 4.25
N GLU A 43 3.44 2.96 4.93
CA GLU A 43 4.41 3.89 4.33
C GLU A 43 5.57 3.15 3.65
N ASP A 44 6.20 2.23 4.39
CA ASP A 44 7.33 1.44 3.91
C ASP A 44 6.96 0.53 2.73
N ASP A 45 5.71 0.09 2.68
CA ASP A 45 5.20 -0.71 1.57
C ASP A 45 4.85 0.13 0.34
N LEU A 46 4.24 1.30 0.52
CA LEU A 46 3.96 2.24 -0.57
C LEU A 46 5.25 2.69 -1.24
N ARG A 47 6.27 3.07 -0.45
CA ARG A 47 7.62 3.35 -0.95
C ARG A 47 8.19 2.17 -1.73
N LYS A 48 7.95 0.94 -1.26
CA LYS A 48 8.42 -0.26 -1.95
C LYS A 48 7.71 -0.50 -3.29
N LEU A 49 6.41 -0.23 -3.37
CA LEU A 49 5.64 -0.30 -4.61
C LEU A 49 6.16 0.73 -5.63
N GLU A 50 6.42 1.96 -5.19
CA GLU A 50 7.01 3.01 -6.03
C GLU A 50 8.41 2.62 -6.56
N GLU A 51 9.28 2.09 -5.70
CA GLU A 51 10.59 1.55 -6.09
C GLU A 51 10.49 0.43 -7.13
N GLU A 52 9.41 -0.35 -7.11
CA GLU A 52 9.13 -1.45 -8.04
C GLU A 52 8.42 -0.98 -9.32
N GLY A 53 8.20 0.34 -9.48
CA GLY A 53 7.54 0.92 -10.64
C GLY A 53 6.02 0.79 -10.60
N ILE A 54 5.44 0.30 -9.50
CA ILE A 54 4.02 0.37 -9.22
C ILE A 54 3.79 1.77 -8.63
N LEU A 55 3.70 2.78 -9.51
CA LEU A 55 3.53 4.16 -9.09
C LEU A 55 2.21 4.31 -8.32
N VAL A 56 2.34 4.72 -7.06
CA VAL A 56 1.24 5.22 -6.26
C VAL A 56 1.31 6.74 -6.27
N GLN A 57 0.20 7.39 -6.57
CA GLN A 57 0.08 8.84 -6.47
C GLN A 57 -0.67 9.19 -5.20
N GLU A 58 -0.14 10.14 -4.44
CA GLU A 58 -0.81 10.74 -3.29
C GLU A 58 -1.20 12.19 -3.63
N ASP A 59 -2.44 12.57 -3.39
CA ASP A 59 -2.90 13.96 -3.55
C ASP A 59 -2.71 14.81 -2.29
N ASP A 60 -3.01 16.11 -2.36
CA ASP A 60 -2.89 17.05 -1.23
C ASP A 60 -3.72 16.67 0.01
N ARG A 61 -4.63 15.69 -0.10
CA ARG A 61 -5.48 15.18 0.98
C ARG A 61 -5.04 13.80 1.46
N GLY A 62 -3.92 13.29 0.97
CA GLY A 62 -3.37 11.99 1.35
C GLY A 62 -4.09 10.79 0.71
N ARG A 63 -4.84 11.02 -0.38
CA ARG A 63 -5.57 9.96 -1.07
C ARG A 63 -4.69 9.30 -2.11
N LEU A 64 -4.67 7.97 -2.09
CA LEU A 64 -3.81 7.14 -2.90
C LEU A 64 -4.54 6.60 -4.12
N SER A 65 -3.88 6.62 -5.27
CA SER A 65 -4.34 5.96 -6.49
C SER A 65 -3.18 5.27 -7.22
N LEU A 66 -3.48 4.17 -7.90
CA LEU A 66 -2.51 3.60 -8.84
C LEU A 66 -2.43 4.51 -10.07
N TRP A 67 -1.21 4.71 -10.58
CA TRP A 67 -1.04 5.36 -11.87
C TRP A 67 -1.63 4.47 -12.97
N ASN A 68 -2.71 4.93 -13.59
CA ASN A 68 -3.25 4.34 -14.81
C ASN A 68 -2.98 5.35 -15.93
N GLU A 69 -2.18 4.99 -16.94
CA GLU A 69 -2.04 5.76 -18.19
C GLU A 69 -3.37 5.87 -18.96
#